data_AF-A0A5E7MAZ8-F1
#
_entry.id   AF-A0A5E7MAZ8-F1
#
_cell.length_a   1.000
_cell.length_b   1.000
_cell.length_c   1.000
_cell.angle_alpha   90.00
_cell.angle_beta   90.00
_cell.angle_gamma   90.00
#
_symmetry.space_group_name_H-M   'P 1'
#
loop_
_entity.id
_entity.type
_entity.pdbx_description
1 polymer ?
#
loop_
_entity_poly.entity_id
_entity_poly.type
_entity_poly.pdbx_seq_one_letter_code
_entity_poly.pdbx_strand_id
1 'polypeptide(L)'
;MREDTPPEEHSTNMEKFTDLLHDIKIDGKIDNLLRHLDHLNKELPGENNTNTQLQHIAYKIDSGEIDKTYVSDQYFHMNFKDKDPKTKLTKSLLLAHIYTSTAIELKKHNNLMMAWNAISEANKYIGTCNAIYEALANPKIKRASKGGKANAKKVSDFKESVIEALHSFRPKKGWSSSSMATDQIIDHLIKSSSQRKDNHPEDRSDLIAKVRNMIEDDKDVQMAFTAATRQEQKHPSL
;
A
#
# COMPACT_ATOMS: atom_id res chain seq x y z
N MET A 1 -56.87 57.45 14.59
CA MET A 1 -55.51 57.38 14.00
C MET A 1 -54.86 56.15 14.56
N ARG A 2 -54.48 55.24 13.66
CA ARG A 2 -53.73 54.01 13.93
C ARG A 2 -52.25 54.34 13.99
N GLU A 3 -51.53 53.74 14.92
CA GLU A 3 -50.17 53.29 14.66
C GLU A 3 -50.11 51.83 15.12
N ASP A 4 -50.32 50.94 14.15
CA ASP A 4 -50.04 49.50 14.27
C ASP A 4 -48.52 49.33 14.20
N THR A 5 -47.87 49.17 15.34
CA THR A 5 -46.48 48.70 15.41
C THR A 5 -46.47 47.19 15.10
N PRO A 6 -45.71 46.72 14.11
CA PRO A 6 -45.67 45.29 13.78
C PRO A 6 -44.98 44.51 14.92
N PRO A 7 -45.37 43.26 15.19
CA PRO A 7 -44.69 42.44 16.17
C PRO A 7 -43.29 42.10 15.63
N GLU A 8 -42.25 42.46 16.39
CA GLU A 8 -40.89 42.01 16.14
C GLU A 8 -40.86 40.48 16.22
N GLU A 9 -40.61 39.83 15.08
CA GLU A 9 -40.29 38.41 15.03
C GLU A 9 -38.99 38.17 15.81
N HIS A 10 -39.13 37.63 17.01
CA HIS A 10 -38.04 37.03 17.77
C HIS A 10 -37.57 35.74 17.06
N SER A 11 -36.89 35.89 15.93
CA SER A 11 -35.99 34.86 15.41
C SER A 11 -34.91 34.64 16.47
N THR A 12 -34.95 33.50 17.13
CA THR A 12 -34.03 33.19 18.23
C THR A 12 -32.62 33.07 17.68
N ASN A 13 -31.62 33.61 18.37
CA ASN A 13 -30.20 33.47 17.99
C ASN A 13 -29.76 32.01 17.77
N MET A 14 -30.51 31.03 18.31
CA MET A 14 -30.34 29.60 18.05
C MET A 14 -30.66 29.22 16.61
N GLU A 15 -31.74 29.74 16.00
CA GLU A 15 -32.11 29.45 14.60
C GLU A 15 -31.07 30.00 13.63
N LYS A 16 -30.57 31.22 13.87
CA LYS A 16 -29.49 31.81 13.07
C LYS A 16 -28.15 31.09 13.24
N PHE A 17 -27.87 30.55 14.42
CA PHE A 17 -26.66 29.76 14.69
C PHE A 17 -26.76 28.36 14.09
N THR A 18 -27.94 27.75 14.10
CA THR A 18 -28.21 26.52 13.35
C THR A 18 -28.06 26.77 11.86
N ASP A 19 -28.65 27.82 11.29
CA ASP A 19 -28.53 28.15 9.87
C ASP A 19 -27.07 28.41 9.45
N LEU A 20 -26.27 29.06 10.31
CA LEU A 20 -24.82 29.24 10.07
C LEU A 20 -24.03 27.92 10.14
N LEU A 21 -24.47 26.95 10.94
CA LEU A 21 -23.90 25.59 10.99
C LEU A 21 -24.47 24.66 9.90
N HIS A 22 -25.66 24.95 9.37
CA HIS A 22 -26.39 24.10 8.43
C HIS A 22 -25.72 24.03 7.06
N ASP A 23 -25.00 25.08 6.65
CA ASP A 23 -24.52 25.23 5.28
C ASP A 23 -23.01 25.48 5.16
N ILE A 24 -22.22 25.04 6.15
CA ILE A 24 -20.74 25.00 6.07
C ILE A 24 -20.18 23.56 6.25
N LYS A 25 -20.62 22.50 5.58
CA LYS A 25 -21.76 22.14 4.73
C LYS A 25 -21.95 20.66 5.07
N ILE A 26 -23.10 20.22 5.57
CA ILE A 26 -23.38 18.78 5.71
C ILE A 26 -23.02 18.05 4.41
N ASP A 27 -23.27 18.70 3.26
CA ASP A 27 -22.84 18.24 1.94
C ASP A 27 -21.35 17.99 1.83
N GLY A 28 -20.50 18.94 2.25
CA GLY A 28 -19.05 18.73 2.22
C GLY A 28 -18.60 17.56 3.11
N LYS A 29 -19.34 17.25 4.17
CA LYS A 29 -19.08 16.09 5.02
C LYS A 29 -19.54 14.79 4.38
N ILE A 30 -20.73 14.78 3.77
CA ILE A 30 -21.23 13.65 2.98
C ILE A 30 -20.28 13.37 1.80
N ASP A 31 -19.88 14.39 1.05
CA ASP A 31 -18.90 14.28 -0.05
C ASP A 31 -17.55 13.72 0.42
N ASN A 32 -17.14 14.04 1.64
CA ASN A 32 -15.94 13.46 2.23
C ASN A 32 -16.12 11.98 2.58
N LEU A 33 -17.27 11.60 3.16
CA LEU A 33 -17.61 10.21 3.41
C LEU A 33 -17.61 9.40 2.11
N LEU A 34 -18.24 9.92 1.05
CA LEU A 34 -18.30 9.29 -0.27
C LEU A 34 -16.89 9.06 -0.83
N ARG A 35 -16.02 10.07 -0.79
CA ARG A 35 -14.61 9.93 -1.24
C ARG A 35 -13.83 8.88 -0.43
N HIS A 36 -14.04 8.81 0.88
CA HIS A 36 -13.40 7.79 1.72
C HIS A 36 -13.92 6.39 1.41
N LEU A 37 -15.23 6.22 1.20
CA LEU A 37 -15.81 4.94 0.80
C LEU A 37 -15.32 4.50 -0.58
N ASP A 38 -15.23 5.42 -1.55
CA ASP A 38 -14.63 5.14 -2.86
C ASP A 38 -13.18 4.66 -2.75
N HIS A 39 -12.39 5.29 -1.89
CA HIS A 39 -11.02 4.87 -1.66
C HIS A 39 -10.97 3.47 -1.02
N LEU A 40 -11.76 3.23 0.03
CA LEU A 40 -11.82 1.93 0.71
C LEU A 40 -12.32 0.82 -0.22
N ASN A 41 -13.33 1.08 -1.06
CA ASN A 41 -13.85 0.09 -2.01
C ASN A 41 -12.85 -0.24 -3.13
N LYS A 42 -11.94 0.68 -3.49
CA LYS A 42 -10.86 0.40 -4.45
C LYS A 42 -9.74 -0.46 -3.84
N GLU A 43 -9.41 -0.20 -2.58
CA GLU A 43 -8.32 -0.88 -1.87
C GLU A 43 -8.73 -2.27 -1.35
N LEU A 44 -10.02 -2.50 -1.12
CA LEU A 44 -10.57 -3.77 -0.64
C LEU A 44 -11.08 -4.61 -1.80
N PRO A 45 -10.76 -5.91 -1.88
CA PRO A 45 -11.17 -6.75 -3.00
C PRO A 45 -12.70 -6.89 -3.07
N GLY A 46 -13.28 -6.22 -4.06
CA GLY A 46 -14.70 -6.26 -4.41
C GLY A 46 -15.00 -5.18 -5.44
N GLU A 47 -15.32 -5.55 -6.67
CA GLU A 47 -15.67 -4.63 -7.76
C GLU A 47 -17.08 -4.03 -7.57
N ASN A 48 -17.30 -3.36 -6.44
CA ASN A 48 -18.58 -2.73 -6.19
C ASN A 48 -18.40 -1.22 -6.17
N ASN A 49 -19.02 -0.57 -7.14
CA ASN A 49 -19.16 0.88 -7.18
C ASN A 49 -19.87 1.35 -5.90
N THR A 50 -19.25 2.27 -5.17
CA THR A 50 -19.81 2.86 -3.94
C THR A 50 -21.23 3.34 -4.12
N ASN A 51 -21.54 3.97 -5.26
CA ASN A 51 -22.88 4.47 -5.54
C ASN A 51 -23.90 3.33 -5.65
N THR A 52 -23.54 2.21 -6.30
CA THR A 52 -24.38 1.01 -6.38
C THR A 52 -24.62 0.40 -5.00
N GLN A 53 -23.59 0.35 -4.15
CA GLN A 53 -23.74 -0.13 -2.78
C GLN A 53 -24.64 0.76 -1.93
N LEU A 54 -24.47 2.08 -2.02
CA LEU A 54 -25.31 3.04 -1.30
C LEU A 54 -26.77 2.97 -1.75
N GLN A 55 -27.03 2.85 -3.06
CA GLN A 55 -28.38 2.66 -3.59
C GLN A 55 -29.03 1.37 -3.09
N HIS A 56 -28.28 0.27 -3.11
CA HIS A 56 -28.76 -1.01 -2.60
C HIS A 56 -29.03 -0.98 -1.10
N ILE A 57 -28.19 -0.30 -0.32
CA ILE A 57 -28.37 -0.14 1.12
C ILE A 57 -29.56 0.78 1.42
N ALA A 58 -29.73 1.88 0.70
CA ALA A 58 -30.89 2.75 0.83
C ALA A 58 -32.20 1.97 0.59
N TYR A 59 -32.26 1.19 -0.50
CA TYR A 59 -33.40 0.31 -0.77
C TYR A 59 -33.70 -0.65 0.40
N LYS A 60 -32.65 -1.24 1.00
CA LYS A 60 -32.81 -2.16 2.15
C LYS A 60 -33.23 -1.48 3.44
N ILE A 61 -32.84 -0.21 3.63
CA ILE A 61 -33.33 0.61 4.75
C ILE A 61 -34.81 0.88 4.53
N ASP A 62 -35.20 1.31 3.32
CA ASP A 62 -36.59 1.64 2.99
C ASP A 62 -37.52 0.41 3.04
N SER A 63 -37.01 -0.77 2.67
CA SER A 63 -37.77 -2.03 2.75
C SER A 63 -37.87 -2.61 4.18
N GLY A 64 -37.15 -2.04 5.14
CA GLY A 64 -37.07 -2.53 6.52
C GLY A 64 -36.17 -3.76 6.71
N GLU A 65 -35.44 -4.21 5.67
CA GLU A 65 -34.46 -5.29 5.79
C GLU A 65 -33.25 -4.85 6.65
N ILE A 66 -32.84 -3.59 6.53
CA ILE A 66 -31.85 -2.96 7.41
C ILE A 66 -32.59 -2.06 8.41
N ASP A 67 -32.79 -2.58 9.61
CA ASP A 67 -33.36 -1.84 10.73
C ASP A 67 -32.32 -1.64 11.85
N LYS A 68 -32.77 -1.06 12.97
CA LYS A 68 -31.91 -0.85 14.14
C LYS A 68 -31.39 -2.17 14.72
N THR A 69 -32.18 -3.25 14.65
CA THR A 69 -31.80 -4.58 15.12
C THR A 69 -30.65 -5.12 14.28
N TYR A 70 -30.77 -5.05 12.96
CA TYR A 70 -29.72 -5.44 12.02
C TYR A 70 -28.41 -4.71 12.29
N VAL A 71 -28.47 -3.37 12.46
CA VAL A 71 -27.27 -2.56 12.75
C VAL A 71 -26.64 -2.99 14.09
N SER A 72 -27.44 -3.21 15.13
CA SER A 72 -26.99 -3.70 16.42
C SER A 72 -26.33 -5.07 16.32
N ASP A 73 -26.90 -5.97 15.53
CA ASP A 73 -26.35 -7.30 15.29
C ASP A 73 -25.02 -7.20 14.55
N GLN A 74 -24.91 -6.39 13.50
CA GLN A 74 -23.64 -6.19 12.80
C GLN A 74 -22.57 -5.65 13.74
N TYR A 75 -22.90 -4.67 14.58
CA TYR A 75 -22.01 -4.14 15.60
C TYR A 75 -21.58 -5.21 16.62
N PHE A 76 -22.53 -5.99 17.14
CA PHE A 76 -22.25 -7.04 18.12
C PHE A 76 -21.33 -8.11 17.52
N HIS A 77 -21.64 -8.56 16.32
CA HIS A 77 -20.84 -9.54 15.59
C HIS A 77 -19.41 -9.04 15.39
N MET A 78 -19.25 -7.82 14.88
CA MET A 78 -17.94 -7.22 14.60
C MET A 78 -17.07 -7.09 15.86
N ASN A 79 -17.64 -6.69 16.99
CA ASN A 79 -16.88 -6.40 18.21
C ASN A 79 -16.66 -7.63 19.10
N PHE A 80 -17.64 -8.53 19.20
CA PHE A 80 -17.64 -9.59 20.20
C PHE A 80 -17.57 -11.01 19.63
N LYS A 81 -18.02 -11.23 18.39
CA LYS A 81 -18.09 -12.59 17.82
C LYS A 81 -16.96 -12.88 16.84
N ASP A 82 -16.75 -11.98 15.87
CA ASP A 82 -15.81 -12.20 14.80
C ASP A 82 -14.40 -11.94 15.29
N LYS A 83 -13.48 -12.90 15.06
CA LYS A 83 -12.07 -12.76 15.41
C LYS A 83 -11.19 -12.47 14.20
N ASP A 84 -11.67 -12.81 13.01
CA ASP A 84 -10.94 -12.61 11.76
C ASP A 84 -10.91 -11.13 11.35
N PRO A 85 -9.73 -10.52 11.15
CA PRO A 85 -9.61 -9.12 10.77
C PRO A 85 -10.29 -8.77 9.44
N LYS A 86 -10.33 -9.69 8.47
CA LYS A 86 -11.00 -9.41 7.18
C LYS A 86 -12.52 -9.34 7.35
N THR A 87 -13.11 -10.26 8.10
CA THR A 87 -14.54 -10.19 8.44
C THR A 87 -14.89 -8.91 9.20
N LYS A 88 -14.04 -8.50 10.17
CA LYS A 88 -14.22 -7.22 10.88
C LYS A 88 -14.14 -6.01 9.94
N LEU A 89 -13.21 -6.03 8.99
CA LEU A 89 -13.05 -4.99 7.99
C LEU A 89 -14.29 -4.89 7.08
N THR A 90 -14.79 -6.01 6.58
CA THR A 90 -16.01 -6.05 5.75
C THR A 90 -17.23 -5.54 6.52
N LYS A 91 -17.39 -5.92 7.79
CA LYS A 91 -18.50 -5.43 8.63
C LYS A 91 -18.37 -3.95 8.99
N SER A 92 -17.16 -3.48 9.27
CA SER A 92 -16.89 -2.05 9.49
C SER A 92 -17.26 -1.25 8.24
N LEU A 93 -16.87 -1.74 7.06
CA LEU A 93 -17.18 -1.10 5.79
C LEU A 93 -18.70 -1.09 5.53
N LEU A 94 -19.40 -2.19 5.80
CA LEU A 94 -20.85 -2.25 5.70
C LEU A 94 -21.53 -1.20 6.61
N LEU A 95 -21.11 -1.11 7.87
CA LEU A 95 -21.65 -0.12 8.81
C LEU A 95 -21.37 1.31 8.34
N ALA A 96 -20.17 1.58 7.82
CA ALA A 96 -19.85 2.89 7.23
C ALA A 96 -20.79 3.24 6.06
N HIS A 97 -21.11 2.29 5.19
CA HIS A 97 -22.06 2.51 4.09
C HIS A 97 -23.50 2.70 4.58
N ILE A 98 -23.94 1.94 5.59
CA ILE A 98 -25.27 2.10 6.20
C ILE A 98 -25.42 3.52 6.73
N TYR A 99 -24.51 3.95 7.60
CA TYR A 99 -24.59 5.28 8.21
C TYR A 99 -24.40 6.42 7.20
N THR A 100 -23.61 6.23 6.15
CA THR A 100 -23.49 7.22 5.05
C THR A 100 -24.80 7.32 4.27
N SER A 101 -25.44 6.19 3.95
CA SER A 101 -26.76 6.16 3.29
C SER A 101 -27.83 6.82 4.17
N THR A 102 -27.84 6.51 5.46
CA THR A 102 -28.74 7.13 6.44
C THR A 102 -28.52 8.65 6.53
N ALA A 103 -27.28 9.12 6.51
CA ALA A 103 -26.97 10.55 6.53
C ALA A 103 -27.52 11.28 5.29
N ILE A 104 -27.35 10.68 4.10
CA ILE A 104 -27.89 11.20 2.84
C ILE A 104 -29.42 11.31 2.94
N GLU A 105 -30.09 10.26 3.42
CA GLU A 105 -31.55 10.22 3.45
C GLU A 105 -32.14 11.18 4.50
N LEU A 106 -31.53 11.26 5.68
CA LEU A 106 -31.91 12.20 6.72
C LEU A 106 -31.70 13.66 6.27
N LYS A 107 -30.64 13.93 5.52
CA LYS A 107 -30.42 15.26 4.92
C LYS A 107 -31.52 15.61 3.93
N LYS A 108 -31.92 14.69 3.03
CA LYS A 108 -33.03 14.94 2.08
C LYS A 108 -34.34 15.28 2.79
N HIS A 109 -34.58 14.69 3.95
CA HIS A 109 -35.76 14.94 4.79
C HIS A 109 -35.60 16.09 5.79
N ASN A 110 -34.53 16.90 5.67
CA ASN A 110 -34.22 18.02 6.54
C ASN A 110 -34.08 17.65 8.04
N ASN A 111 -33.75 16.39 8.35
CA ASN A 111 -33.51 15.89 9.70
C ASN A 111 -32.03 16.05 10.09
N LEU A 112 -31.57 17.30 10.15
CA LEU A 112 -30.14 17.63 10.11
C LEU A 112 -29.36 17.19 11.36
N MET A 113 -29.96 17.24 12.55
CA MET A 113 -29.33 16.73 13.77
C MET A 113 -29.07 15.22 13.71
N MET A 114 -30.03 14.47 13.17
CA MET A 114 -29.87 13.02 13.00
C MET A 114 -28.87 12.72 11.87
N ALA A 115 -28.86 13.53 10.81
CA ALA A 115 -27.87 13.41 9.73
C ALA A 115 -26.45 13.60 10.27
N TRP A 116 -26.21 14.58 11.16
CA TRP A 116 -24.93 14.75 11.84
C TRP A 116 -24.53 13.56 12.69
N ASN A 117 -25.48 12.97 13.43
CA ASN A 117 -25.21 11.76 14.18
C ASN A 117 -24.80 10.59 13.27
N ALA A 118 -25.51 10.40 12.15
CA ALA A 118 -25.16 9.39 11.15
C ALA A 118 -23.78 9.63 10.52
N ILE A 119 -23.43 10.90 10.23
CA ILE A 119 -22.09 11.27 9.73
C ILE A 119 -20.99 10.90 10.75
N SER A 120 -21.23 11.16 12.04
CA SER A 120 -20.28 10.81 13.10
C SER A 120 -20.05 9.30 13.18
N GLU A 121 -21.14 8.53 13.15
CA GLU A 121 -21.09 7.07 13.14
C GLU A 121 -20.37 6.53 11.91
N ALA A 122 -20.67 7.05 10.70
CA ALA A 122 -19.97 6.66 9.48
C ALA A 122 -18.44 6.91 9.58
N ASN A 123 -18.03 8.08 10.07
CA ASN A 123 -16.61 8.40 10.25
C ASN A 123 -15.92 7.46 11.25
N LYS A 124 -16.60 7.09 12.34
CA LYS A 124 -16.08 6.10 13.30
C LYS A 124 -15.74 4.79 12.60
N TYR A 125 -16.66 4.25 11.79
CA TYR A 125 -16.42 2.98 11.11
C TYR A 125 -15.41 3.07 9.97
N ILE A 126 -15.31 4.22 9.28
CA ILE A 126 -14.21 4.49 8.32
C ILE A 126 -12.86 4.45 9.05
N GLY A 127 -12.76 5.11 10.22
CA GLY A 127 -11.56 5.06 11.06
C GLY A 127 -11.18 3.63 11.45
N THR A 128 -12.16 2.82 11.85
CA THR A 128 -11.96 1.39 12.13
C THR A 128 -11.47 0.62 10.90
N CYS A 129 -12.03 0.88 9.71
CA CYS A 129 -11.58 0.27 8.47
C CYS A 129 -10.10 0.56 8.20
N ASN A 130 -9.72 1.84 8.29
CA ASN A 130 -8.34 2.27 8.07
C ASN A 130 -7.37 1.61 9.06
N ALA A 131 -7.72 1.57 10.35
CA ALA A 131 -6.88 0.96 11.37
C ALA A 131 -6.67 -0.55 11.11
N ILE A 132 -7.73 -1.27 10.72
CA ILE A 132 -7.63 -2.71 10.40
C ILE A 132 -6.84 -2.92 9.10
N TYR A 133 -7.10 -2.10 8.07
CA TYR A 133 -6.40 -2.18 6.79
C TYR A 133 -4.89 -1.94 6.96
N GLU A 134 -4.50 -0.92 7.71
CA GLU A 134 -3.10 -0.63 8.01
C GLU A 134 -2.45 -1.79 8.77
N ALA A 135 -3.14 -2.35 9.77
CA ALA A 135 -2.65 -3.51 10.52
C ALA A 135 -2.47 -4.75 9.63
N LEU A 136 -3.31 -4.94 8.61
CA LEU A 136 -3.21 -6.02 7.62
C LEU A 136 -2.14 -5.77 6.55
N ALA A 137 -1.88 -4.51 6.19
CA ALA A 137 -0.89 -4.11 5.20
C ALA A 137 0.54 -4.17 5.77
N ASN A 138 0.73 -3.82 7.04
CA ASN A 138 2.02 -3.73 7.72
C ASN A 138 2.89 -5.01 7.59
N PRO A 139 2.37 -6.24 7.79
CA PRO A 139 3.14 -7.47 7.63
C PRO A 139 3.52 -7.76 6.17
N LYS A 140 2.64 -7.44 5.20
CA LYS A 140 2.90 -7.68 3.77
C LYS A 140 3.97 -6.72 3.24
N ILE A 141 3.88 -5.44 3.60
CA ILE A 141 4.87 -4.42 3.22
C ILE A 141 6.24 -4.74 3.84
N LYS A 142 6.27 -5.15 5.12
CA LYS A 142 7.52 -5.58 5.78
C LYS A 142 8.12 -6.83 5.15
N ARG A 143 7.31 -7.83 4.76
CA ARG A 143 7.80 -9.03 4.06
C ARG A 143 8.30 -8.73 2.65
N ALA A 144 7.58 -7.91 1.88
CA ALA A 144 7.99 -7.48 0.54
C ALA A 144 9.31 -6.68 0.59
N SER A 145 9.43 -5.75 1.54
CA SER A 145 10.68 -5.00 1.77
C SER A 145 11.83 -5.92 2.19
N LYS A 146 11.59 -6.88 3.09
CA LYS A 146 12.61 -7.86 3.51
C LYS A 146 13.03 -8.78 2.37
N GLY A 147 12.09 -9.23 1.55
CA GLY A 147 12.36 -10.04 0.34
C GLY A 147 13.13 -9.26 -0.71
N GLY A 148 12.75 -8.01 -0.98
CA GLY A 148 13.46 -7.12 -1.89
C GLY A 148 14.90 -6.84 -1.43
N LYS A 149 15.10 -6.53 -0.14
CA LYS A 149 16.44 -6.34 0.46
C LYS A 149 17.28 -7.62 0.39
N ALA A 150 16.68 -8.78 0.67
CA ALA A 150 17.38 -10.05 0.57
C ALA A 150 17.78 -10.38 -0.88
N ASN A 151 16.92 -10.11 -1.86
CA ASN A 151 17.22 -10.30 -3.27
C ASN A 151 18.32 -9.34 -3.76
N ALA A 152 18.23 -8.05 -3.40
CA ALA A 152 19.25 -7.07 -3.71
C ALA A 152 20.62 -7.47 -3.13
N LYS A 153 20.64 -7.96 -1.88
CA LYS A 153 21.86 -8.49 -1.26
C LYS A 153 22.41 -9.69 -2.03
N LYS A 154 21.58 -10.68 -2.38
CA LYS A 154 22.01 -11.84 -3.17
C LYS A 154 22.61 -11.48 -4.54
N VAL A 155 22.06 -10.44 -5.18
CA VAL A 155 22.60 -9.93 -6.46
C VAL A 155 23.94 -9.24 -6.24
N SER A 156 24.07 -8.44 -5.16
CA SER A 156 25.33 -7.81 -4.77
C SER A 156 26.42 -8.84 -4.44
N ASP A 157 26.11 -9.82 -3.59
CA ASP A 157 27.04 -10.87 -3.16
C ASP A 157 27.55 -11.70 -4.37
N PHE A 158 26.67 -11.97 -5.35
CA PHE A 158 27.06 -12.65 -6.59
C PHE A 158 28.00 -11.77 -7.44
N LYS A 159 27.67 -10.48 -7.59
CA LYS A 159 28.52 -9.50 -8.31
C LYS A 159 29.92 -9.39 -7.69
N GLU A 160 30.00 -9.30 -6.36
CA GLU A 160 31.27 -9.28 -5.65
C GLU A 160 32.08 -10.56 -5.92
N SER A 161 31.42 -11.72 -5.91
CA SER A 161 32.08 -13.00 -6.20
C SER A 161 32.64 -13.07 -7.64
N VAL A 162 31.94 -12.48 -8.62
CA VAL A 162 32.44 -12.34 -10.00
C VAL A 162 33.67 -11.43 -10.05
N ILE A 163 33.63 -10.29 -9.36
CA ILE A 163 34.76 -9.33 -9.29
C ILE A 163 35.98 -9.98 -8.61
N GLU A 164 35.78 -10.66 -7.48
CA GLU A 164 36.83 -11.40 -6.76
C GLU A 164 37.49 -12.45 -7.67
N ALA A 165 36.68 -13.20 -8.43
CA ALA A 165 37.19 -14.22 -9.35
C ALA A 165 37.97 -13.59 -10.53
N LEU A 166 37.47 -12.49 -11.11
CA LEU A 166 38.16 -11.76 -12.18
C LEU A 166 39.52 -11.22 -11.75
N HIS A 167 39.68 -10.83 -10.48
CA HIS A 167 40.96 -10.43 -9.94
C HIS A 167 41.87 -11.63 -9.63
N SER A 168 41.33 -12.68 -9.03
CA SER A 168 42.11 -13.85 -8.57
C SER A 168 42.70 -14.67 -9.71
N PHE A 169 41.95 -14.80 -10.81
CA PHE A 169 42.36 -15.62 -11.98
C PHE A 169 42.96 -14.78 -13.10
N ARG A 170 43.27 -13.50 -12.86
CA ARG A 170 43.76 -12.59 -13.89
C ARG A 170 45.08 -13.09 -14.51
N PRO A 171 45.14 -13.27 -15.85
CA PRO A 171 46.38 -13.60 -16.53
C PRO A 171 47.40 -12.46 -16.46
N LYS A 172 48.70 -12.78 -16.54
CA LYS A 172 49.80 -11.77 -16.50
C LYS A 172 49.66 -10.66 -17.54
N LYS A 173 49.17 -11.00 -18.74
CA LYS A 173 48.93 -10.06 -19.85
C LYS A 173 47.55 -9.38 -19.80
N GLY A 174 46.76 -9.62 -18.75
CA GLY A 174 45.36 -9.22 -18.67
C GLY A 174 44.42 -10.17 -19.44
N TRP A 175 43.13 -9.83 -19.41
CA TRP A 175 42.09 -10.57 -20.12
C TRP A 175 42.05 -10.19 -21.59
N SER A 176 42.00 -11.17 -22.49
CA SER A 176 41.92 -10.95 -23.94
C SER A 176 40.49 -10.82 -24.45
N SER A 177 39.51 -11.43 -23.77
CA SER A 177 38.09 -11.35 -24.12
C SER A 177 37.20 -11.68 -22.91
N SER A 178 35.92 -11.25 -22.97
CA SER A 178 34.91 -11.62 -21.99
C SER A 178 34.70 -13.13 -21.94
N SER A 179 34.68 -13.80 -23.11
CA SER A 179 34.55 -15.26 -23.19
C SER A 179 35.68 -15.99 -22.45
N MET A 180 36.94 -15.61 -22.68
CA MET A 180 38.08 -16.25 -22.02
C MET A 180 38.04 -16.03 -20.50
N ALA A 181 37.65 -14.82 -20.06
CA ALA A 181 37.52 -14.51 -18.64
C ALA A 181 36.43 -15.37 -17.99
N THR A 182 35.25 -15.44 -18.61
CA THR A 182 34.14 -16.28 -18.16
C THR A 182 34.56 -17.74 -18.05
N ASP A 183 35.16 -18.32 -19.10
CA ASP A 183 35.57 -19.73 -19.10
C ASP A 183 36.57 -20.08 -17.99
N GLN A 184 37.44 -19.14 -17.61
CA GLN A 184 38.43 -19.37 -16.55
C GLN A 184 37.85 -19.23 -15.13
N ILE A 185 36.86 -18.36 -14.93
CA ILE A 185 36.30 -18.12 -13.59
C ILE A 185 35.07 -18.97 -13.29
N ILE A 186 34.42 -19.55 -14.31
CA ILE A 186 33.13 -20.23 -14.17
C ILE A 186 33.18 -21.41 -13.18
N ASP A 187 34.22 -22.23 -13.24
CA ASP A 187 34.37 -23.40 -12.36
C ASP A 187 34.66 -22.99 -10.91
N HIS A 188 35.28 -21.81 -10.72
CA HIS A 188 35.46 -21.22 -9.39
C HIS A 188 34.14 -20.72 -8.81
N LEU A 189 33.33 -20.03 -9.63
CA LEU A 189 32.01 -19.53 -9.22
C LEU A 189 31.07 -20.68 -8.85
N ILE A 190 31.03 -21.76 -9.64
CA ILE A 190 30.25 -22.97 -9.35
C ILE A 190 30.66 -23.62 -8.01
N LYS A 191 31.97 -23.69 -7.72
CA LYS A 191 32.44 -24.23 -6.44
C LYS A 191 32.07 -23.31 -5.26
N SER A 192 32.14 -22.00 -5.46
CA SER A 192 31.84 -21.01 -4.43
C SER A 192 30.35 -20.89 -4.09
N SER A 193 29.45 -21.14 -5.06
CA SER A 193 28.00 -21.08 -4.86
C SER A 193 27.45 -22.22 -4.00
N SER A 194 28.15 -23.35 -3.92
CA SER A 194 27.81 -24.41 -2.97
C SER A 194 27.96 -23.98 -1.49
N GLN A 195 28.70 -22.89 -1.24
CA GLN A 195 28.97 -22.34 0.09
C GLN A 195 28.20 -21.05 0.40
N ARG A 196 27.68 -20.33 -0.61
CA ARG A 196 26.95 -19.05 -0.46
C ARG A 196 25.52 -19.19 -1.00
N LYS A 197 24.50 -18.72 -0.27
CA LYS A 197 23.09 -18.67 -0.77
C LYS A 197 22.85 -17.42 -1.62
N ASP A 198 23.59 -17.25 -2.71
CA ASP A 198 23.50 -16.12 -3.63
C ASP A 198 22.55 -16.39 -4.82
N ASN A 199 22.35 -15.40 -5.71
CA ASN A 199 21.49 -15.51 -6.90
C ASN A 199 22.23 -16.17 -8.08
N HIS A 200 22.93 -17.26 -7.78
CA HIS A 200 23.68 -18.03 -8.76
C HIS A 200 22.73 -18.85 -9.63
N PRO A 201 22.80 -18.75 -10.97
CA PRO A 201 22.09 -19.67 -11.86
C PRO A 201 22.45 -21.13 -11.53
N GLU A 202 21.44 -21.99 -11.51
CA GLU A 202 21.61 -23.43 -11.25
C GLU A 202 22.20 -24.15 -12.46
N ASP A 203 21.91 -23.65 -13.67
CA ASP A 203 22.47 -24.15 -14.92
C ASP A 203 23.79 -23.45 -15.29
N ARG A 204 24.75 -24.24 -15.80
CA ARG A 204 26.07 -23.75 -16.19
C ARG A 204 25.99 -22.83 -17.42
N SER A 205 25.13 -23.13 -18.38
CA SER A 205 24.98 -22.29 -19.59
C SER A 205 24.41 -20.92 -19.22
N ASP A 206 23.40 -20.90 -18.34
CA ASP A 206 22.81 -19.66 -17.82
C ASP A 206 23.82 -18.83 -17.01
N LEU A 207 24.67 -19.49 -16.22
CA LEU A 207 25.74 -18.81 -15.48
C LEU A 207 26.77 -18.17 -16.44
N ILE A 208 27.19 -18.88 -17.49
CA ILE A 208 28.13 -18.36 -18.49
C ILE A 208 27.54 -17.12 -19.16
N ALA A 209 26.28 -17.20 -19.61
CA ALA A 209 25.60 -16.08 -20.22
C ALA A 209 25.49 -14.88 -19.26
N LYS A 210 25.12 -15.13 -18.00
CA LYS A 210 24.98 -14.09 -16.98
C LYS A 210 26.31 -13.40 -16.66
N VAL A 211 27.38 -14.14 -16.45
CA VAL A 211 28.72 -13.59 -16.17
C VAL A 211 29.23 -12.79 -17.36
N ARG A 212 29.03 -13.30 -18.58
CA ARG A 212 29.41 -12.57 -19.80
C ARG A 212 28.68 -11.24 -19.93
N ASN A 213 27.36 -11.25 -19.73
CA ASN A 213 26.56 -10.02 -19.75
C ASN A 213 27.00 -9.05 -18.63
N MET A 214 27.34 -9.55 -17.43
CA MET A 214 27.86 -8.68 -16.37
C MET A 214 29.19 -8.03 -16.73
N ILE A 215 30.10 -8.74 -17.40
CA ILE A 215 31.35 -8.16 -17.91
C ILE A 215 31.06 -7.10 -18.99
N GLU A 216 29.98 -7.23 -19.74
CA GLU A 216 29.62 -6.33 -20.85
C GLU A 216 28.75 -5.14 -20.40
N ASP A 217 27.93 -5.29 -19.35
CA ASP A 217 26.89 -4.31 -18.97
C ASP A 217 27.09 -3.69 -17.58
N ASP A 218 27.77 -4.36 -16.65
CA ASP A 218 27.96 -3.85 -15.28
C ASP A 218 29.29 -3.10 -15.16
N LYS A 219 29.20 -1.80 -14.86
CA LYS A 219 30.34 -0.88 -14.77
C LYS A 219 31.44 -1.33 -13.80
N ASP A 220 31.09 -1.90 -12.64
CA ASP A 220 32.08 -2.28 -11.64
C ASP A 220 32.78 -3.59 -12.05
N VAL A 221 32.03 -4.51 -12.66
CA VAL A 221 32.57 -5.75 -13.21
C VAL A 221 33.49 -5.44 -14.41
N GLN A 222 33.10 -4.50 -15.28
CA GLN A 222 33.94 -3.98 -16.36
C GLN A 222 35.25 -3.37 -15.84
N MET A 223 35.20 -2.63 -14.74
CA MET A 223 36.40 -2.08 -14.11
C MET A 223 37.32 -3.20 -13.62
N ALA A 224 36.78 -4.23 -12.97
CA ALA A 224 37.56 -5.39 -12.53
C ALA A 224 38.20 -6.15 -13.71
N PHE A 225 37.44 -6.32 -14.80
CA PHE A 225 37.91 -6.92 -16.04
C PHE A 225 39.06 -6.11 -16.66
N THR A 226 38.92 -4.80 -16.78
CA THR A 226 39.91 -3.94 -17.46
C THR A 226 41.12 -3.52 -16.61
N ALA A 227 41.05 -3.61 -15.28
CA ALA A 227 42.04 -3.06 -14.34
C ALA A 227 43.50 -3.52 -14.58
N ALA A 228 44.35 -2.70 -15.22
CA ALA A 228 45.75 -3.05 -15.50
C ALA A 228 46.56 -3.49 -14.26
N THR A 229 47.45 -4.47 -14.44
CA THR A 229 48.36 -4.95 -13.40
C THR A 229 49.30 -3.81 -12.98
N ARG A 230 49.10 -3.21 -11.81
CA ARG A 230 50.17 -2.43 -11.15
C ARG A 230 51.22 -3.40 -10.63
N GLN A 231 52.11 -3.87 -11.49
CA GLN A 231 53.31 -4.58 -11.05
C GLN A 231 54.40 -3.56 -10.72
N GLU A 232 54.78 -3.58 -9.44
CA GLU A 232 56.05 -3.21 -8.84
C GLU A 232 57.17 -2.82 -9.83
N GLN A 233 57.40 -1.51 -10.00
CA GLN A 233 58.76 -1.02 -10.24
C GLN A 233 59.54 -1.14 -8.93
N LYS A 234 59.97 -2.36 -8.60
CA LYS A 234 61.21 -2.57 -7.85
C LYS A 234 62.20 -3.19 -8.83
N HIS A 235 63.02 -2.36 -9.44
CA HIS A 235 64.28 -2.79 -10.00
C HIS A 235 65.41 -1.91 -9.47
N PRO A 236 66.63 -2.46 -9.45
CA PRO A 236 67.59 -2.33 -8.38
C PRO A 236 68.51 -1.15 -8.64
N SER A 237 69.03 -0.55 -7.58
CA SER A 237 70.17 0.34 -7.68
C SER A 237 71.31 -0.28 -6.90
N LEU A 238 72.31 -0.70 -7.67
CA LEU A 238 73.68 -0.98 -7.26
C LEU A 238 74.24 0.11 -6.34
#